data_AF-A0A832N3S8-F1
#
_entry.id   AF-A0A832N3S8-F1
#
_cell.length_a   1.000
_cell.length_b   1.000
_cell.length_c   1.000
_cell.angle_alpha   90.00
_cell.angle_beta   90.00
_cell.angle_gamma   90.00
#
_symmetry.space_group_name_H-M   'P 1'
#
loop_
_entity.id
_entity.type
_entity.pdbx_description
1 polymer ?
#
loop_
_entity_poly.entity_id
_entity_poly.type
_entity_poly.pdbx_seq_one_letter_code
_entity_poly.pdbx_strand_id
1 'polypeptide(L)' 'PYMDGNGRMGRFLMNVMLASGGYPWTVVPLERRDEYIAALEEASVGQNIIPFADFLAELVNAGLEGKPAPALPFSK' A
#
# COMPACT_ATOMS: atom_id res chain seq x y z
N PRO A 1 2.39 -6.35 17.03
CA PRO A 1 3.65 -6.85 17.67
C PRO A 1 4.44 -5.72 18.34
N TYR A 2 4.37 -4.50 17.80
CA TYR A 2 4.97 -3.30 18.41
C TYR A 2 3.89 -2.35 18.96
N MET A 3 4.28 -1.45 19.86
CA MET A 3 3.38 -0.43 20.43
C MET A 3 2.93 0.61 19.39
N ASP A 4 3.80 1.00 18.47
CA ASP A 4 3.50 1.86 17.33
C ASP A 4 4.31 1.42 16.10
N GLY A 5 3.95 1.88 14.91
CA GLY A 5 4.72 1.69 13.67
C GLY A 5 4.41 0.41 12.93
N ASN A 6 3.49 -0.43 13.40
CA ASN A 6 3.11 -1.67 12.72
C ASN A 6 2.65 -1.41 11.27
N GLY A 7 1.89 -0.34 11.03
CA GLY A 7 1.46 0.04 9.68
C GLY A 7 2.63 0.47 8.77
N ARG A 8 3.65 1.14 9.31
CA ARG A 8 4.86 1.52 8.57
C ARG A 8 5.69 0.27 8.23
N MET A 9 5.89 -0.61 9.21
CA MET A 9 6.61 -1.87 9.03
C MET A 9 5.87 -2.82 8.07
N GLY A 10 4.54 -2.88 8.13
CA GLY A 10 3.73 -3.69 7.22
C GLY A 10 3.89 -3.27 5.77
N ARG A 11 3.77 -1.96 5.48
CA ARG A 11 4.01 -1.44 4.11
C ARG A 11 5.45 -1.58 3.66
N PHE A 12 6.41 -1.46 4.57
CA PHE A 12 7.81 -1.72 4.25
C PHE A 12 8.02 -3.18 3.84
N LEU A 13 7.52 -4.14 4.63
CA LEU A 13 7.62 -5.57 4.32
C LEU A 13 6.91 -5.92 3.01
N MET A 14 5.72 -5.36 2.77
CA MET A 14 5.01 -5.48 1.49
C MET A 14 5.90 -5.04 0.32
N ASN A 15 6.53 -3.87 0.42
CA ASN A 15 7.43 -3.38 -0.63
C ASN A 15 8.70 -4.21 -0.78
N VAL A 16 9.23 -4.79 0.31
CA VAL A 16 10.35 -5.74 0.22
C VAL A 16 9.96 -6.96 -0.61
N MET A 17 8.76 -7.51 -0.41
CA MET A 17 8.26 -8.63 -1.21
C MET A 17 7.97 -8.26 -2.66
N LEU A 18 7.44 -7.06 -2.92
CA LEU A 18 7.25 -6.56 -4.28
C LEU A 18 8.59 -6.41 -5.01
N ALA A 19 9.57 -5.78 -4.35
CA ALA A 19 10.90 -5.55 -4.91
C ALA A 19 11.63 -6.86 -5.20
N SER A 20 11.51 -7.88 -4.35
CA SER A 20 12.11 -9.20 -4.60
C SER A 20 11.48 -9.91 -5.81
N GLY A 21 10.23 -9.58 -6.14
CA GLY A 21 9.54 -10.03 -7.36
C GLY A 21 9.78 -9.15 -8.60
N GLY A 22 10.60 -8.10 -8.51
CA GLY A 22 10.87 -7.18 -9.61
C GLY A 22 9.80 -6.10 -9.82
N TYR A 23 8.86 -5.95 -8.89
CA TYR A 23 7.83 -4.90 -8.96
C TYR A 23 8.36 -3.57 -8.42
N PRO A 24 7.85 -2.43 -8.94
CA PRO A 24 8.25 -1.11 -8.49
C PRO A 24 7.87 -0.87 -7.03
N TRP A 25 8.66 -0.02 -6.37
CA TRP A 25 8.34 0.44 -5.02
C TRP A 25 7.00 1.17 -5.02
N THR A 26 6.04 0.65 -4.27
CA THR A 26 4.65 1.08 -4.30
C THR A 26 4.31 1.91 -3.07
N VAL A 27 3.83 3.13 -3.31
CA VAL A 27 3.44 4.09 -2.27
C VAL A 27 1.93 4.21 -2.25
N VAL A 28 1.32 4.01 -1.07
CA VAL A 28 -0.10 4.29 -0.84
C VAL A 28 -0.27 5.82 -0.70
N PRO A 29 -1.00 6.49 -1.60
CA PRO A 29 -1.22 7.94 -1.53
C PRO A 29 -1.97 8.32 -0.24
N LEU A 30 -1.65 9.47 0.34
CA LEU A 30 -2.33 9.95 1.55
C LEU A 30 -3.81 10.23 1.29
N GLU A 31 -4.14 10.67 0.09
CA GLU A 31 -5.49 10.98 -0.38
C GLU A 31 -6.37 9.72 -0.44
N ARG A 32 -5.76 8.54 -0.62
CA ARG A 32 -6.44 7.24 -0.67
C ARG A 32 -6.33 6.47 0.64
N ARG A 33 -5.96 7.14 1.74
CA ARG A 33 -5.83 6.50 3.06
C ARG A 33 -7.09 5.77 3.47
N ASP A 34 -8.25 6.39 3.29
CA ASP A 34 -9.51 5.81 3.78
C ASP A 34 -9.91 4.56 3.00
N GLU A 35 -9.67 4.56 1.68
CA GLU A 35 -9.84 3.38 0.83
C GLU A 35 -8.90 2.23 1.24
N TYR A 36 -7.62 2.54 1.48
CA TYR A 36 -6.65 1.57 1.99
C TYR A 36 -7.08 0.97 3.33
N ILE A 37 -7.56 1.79 4.27
CA ILE A 37 -8.01 1.32 5.59
C ILE A 37 -9.27 0.45 5.46
N ALA A 38 -10.23 0.85 4.63
CA ALA A 38 -11.45 0.06 4.40
C ALA A 38 -11.14 -1.30 3.76
N ALA A 39 -10.27 -1.33 2.75
CA ALA A 39 -9.85 -2.58 2.12
C ALA A 39 -9.07 -3.50 3.10
N LEU A 40 -8.24 -2.92 3.96
CA LEU A 40 -7.51 -3.65 5.00
C LEU A 40 -8.43 -4.20 6.10
N GLU A 41 -9.47 -3.45 6.47
CA GLU A 41 -10.50 -3.90 7.41
C GLU A 41 -11.26 -5.09 6.84
N GLU A 42 -11.63 -5.04 5.55
CA GLU A 42 -12.34 -6.13 4.90
C GLU A 42 -11.47 -7.40 4.77
N ALA A 43 -10.17 -7.22 4.52
CA ALA A 43 -9.21 -8.31 4.54
C ALA A 43 -9.04 -8.93 5.94
N SER A 44 -9.03 -8.12 6.99
CA SER A 44 -8.70 -8.56 8.36
C SER A 44 -9.91 -9.07 9.14
N VAL A 45 -11.04 -8.36 9.10
CA VAL A 45 -12.27 -8.68 9.82
C VAL A 45 -13.21 -9.49 8.92
N GLY A 46 -13.44 -9.01 7.70
CA GLY A 46 -14.30 -9.69 6.72
C GLY A 46 -13.70 -10.96 6.12
N GLN A 47 -12.40 -11.22 6.36
CA GLN A 47 -11.63 -12.34 5.78
C GLN A 47 -11.67 -12.35 4.24
N ASN A 48 -11.90 -11.19 3.64
CA ASN A 48 -12.02 -11.00 2.21
C ASN A 48 -10.85 -10.15 1.72
N ILE A 49 -9.81 -10.83 1.24
CA ILE A 49 -8.56 -10.18 0.80
C ILE A 49 -8.69 -9.47 -0.55
N ILE A 50 -9.75 -9.75 -1.33
CA ILE A 50 -9.87 -9.32 -2.73
C ILE A 50 -9.78 -7.78 -2.85
N PRO A 51 -10.54 -6.97 -2.08
CA PRO A 51 -10.47 -5.51 -2.21
C PRO A 51 -9.07 -4.95 -1.92
N PHE A 52 -8.36 -5.54 -0.96
CA PHE A 52 -7.01 -5.12 -0.61
C PHE A 52 -6.00 -5.50 -1.69
N ALA A 53 -6.12 -6.71 -2.26
CA ALA A 53 -5.28 -7.16 -3.36
C ALA A 53 -5.48 -6.30 -4.62
N ASP A 54 -6.74 -6.01 -4.97
CA ASP A 54 -7.08 -5.18 -6.13
C ASP A 54 -6.57 -3.74 -5.97
N PHE A 55 -6.74 -3.15 -4.78
CA PHE A 55 -6.21 -1.83 -4.45
C PHE A 55 -4.68 -1.76 -4.65
N LEU A 56 -3.95 -2.76 -4.15
CA LEU A 56 -2.50 -2.81 -4.32
C LEU A 56 -2.10 -3.06 -5.77
N ALA A 57 -2.82 -3.94 -6.48
CA ALA A 57 -2.56 -4.23 -7.90
C ALA A 57 -2.70 -2.97 -8.76
N GLU A 58 -3.70 -2.12 -8.49
CA GLU A 58 -3.88 -0.84 -9.17
C GLU A 58 -2.65 0.07 -8.97
N LEU A 59 -2.17 0.21 -7.74
CA LEU A 59 -1.00 1.03 -7.43
C LEU A 59 0.29 0.48 -8.05
N VAL A 60 0.48 -0.85 -8.03
CA VAL A 60 1.62 -1.51 -8.65
C VAL A 60 1.60 -1.31 -10.17
N ASN A 61 0.45 -1.48 -10.81
CA ASN A 61 0.28 -1.27 -12.25
C ASN A 61 0.57 0.20 -12.64
N ALA A 62 0.10 1.17 -11.85
CA ALA A 62 0.45 2.56 -12.04
C ALA A 62 1.97 2.80 -12.01
N GLY A 63 2.68 2.14 -11.08
CA GLY A 63 4.14 2.18 -11.02
C GLY A 63 4.81 1.53 -12.23
N LEU A 64 4.30 0.39 -12.72
CA LEU A 64 4.81 -0.29 -13.91
C LEU A 64 4.61 0.54 -15.18
N GLU A 65 3.53 1.31 -15.26
CA GLU A 65 3.26 2.27 -16.32
C GLU A 65 4.13 3.55 -16.23
N GLY A 66 4.97 3.67 -15.19
CA GLY A 66 5.85 4.82 -14.99
C GLY A 66 5.13 6.08 -14.52
N LYS A 67 3.90 5.96 -13.96
CA LYS A 67 3.21 7.11 -13.37
C LYS A 67 4.02 7.64 -12.18
N PRO A 68 4.07 8.98 -12.00
CA PRO A 68 4.82 9.56 -10.89
C PRO A 68 4.26 9.08 -9.55
N ALA A 69 5.16 8.84 -8.60
CA ALA A 69 4.77 8.54 -7.23
C ALA A 69 3.93 9.71 -6.64
N PRO A 70 3.09 9.43 -5.63
CA PRO A 70 2.31 10.47 -4.96
C PRO A 70 3.19 11.61 -4.47
N ALA A 71 2.68 12.84 -4.55
CA ALA A 71 3.40 14.00 -4.06
C ALA A 71 3.77 13.81 -2.59
N LEU A 72 5.03 14.11 -2.24
CA LEU A 72 5.44 14.12 -0.84
C LEU A 72 4.61 15.18 -0.10
N PRO A 73 4.10 14.88 1.11
CA PRO A 73 3.49 15.90 1.94
C PRO A 73 4.55 16.98 2.16
N PHE A 74 4.27 18.21 1.70
CA PHE A 74 5.16 19.33 1.92
C PHE A 74 5.39 19.46 3.43
N SER A 75 6.65 19.36 3.86
CA SER A 75 7.00 19.77 5.22
C SER A 75 6.70 21.26 5.30
N LYS A 76 5.80 21.64 6.20
CA LYS A 76 5.94 22.96 6.82
C LYS A 76 7.15 22.95 7.75
#